data_AF-G5STG7-F1
#
_entry.id   AF-G5STG7-F1
#
_cell.length_a   1.000
_cell.length_b   1.000
_cell.length_c   1.000
_cell.angle_alpha   90.00
_cell.angle_beta   90.00
_cell.angle_gamma   90.00
#
_symmetry.space_group_name_H-M   'P 1'
#
loop_
_entity.id
_entity.type
_entity.pdbx_description
1 polymer ?
#
loop_
_entity_poly.entity_id
_entity_poly.type
_entity_poly.pdbx_seq_one_letter_code
_entity_poly.pdbx_strand_id
1 'polypeptide(L)'
;FKDVKVENHFPWQRLHWKSLETAYRTSPYFEYYEDDLVRIFEKPYTYLLDVNIDTIETILACLLVNINFDKTSTYEAQPEAVKDYRYLSSAKKEVNVTMEPYHQIFSDKHGFIKNLSVLDLLFHEGPNTLDYLNNVSIGMINL
;
A
#
# COMPACT_ATOMS: atom_id res chain seq x y z
N PHE A 1 14.78 6.83 -11.36
CA PHE A 1 13.81 7.28 -10.33
C PHE A 1 14.47 7.82 -9.05
N LYS A 2 15.72 7.48 -8.72
CA LYS A 2 16.39 7.93 -7.48
C LYS A 2 16.33 9.44 -7.25
N ASP A 3 16.56 10.25 -8.29
CA ASP A 3 16.70 11.71 -8.13
C ASP A 3 15.39 12.49 -8.32
N VAL A 4 14.26 11.78 -8.45
CA VAL A 4 12.94 12.43 -8.53
C VAL A 4 12.62 13.04 -7.17
N LYS A 5 12.41 14.36 -7.16
CA LYS A 5 12.08 15.11 -5.94
C LYS A 5 10.59 15.11 -5.67
N VAL A 6 10.26 15.24 -4.38
CA VAL A 6 8.89 15.48 -3.94
C VAL A 6 8.51 16.93 -4.22
N GLU A 7 7.26 17.16 -4.65
CA GLU A 7 6.72 18.51 -4.84
C GLU A 7 6.27 19.09 -3.50
N ASN A 8 7.18 19.82 -2.84
CA ASN A 8 6.95 20.40 -1.52
C ASN A 8 6.42 21.84 -1.55
N HIS A 9 6.17 22.45 -2.72
CA HIS A 9 5.50 23.77 -2.78
C HIS A 9 4.02 23.68 -2.36
N PHE A 10 3.44 22.48 -2.38
CA PHE A 10 2.10 22.20 -1.88
C PHE A 10 2.16 21.33 -0.62
N PRO A 11 1.23 21.51 0.34
CA PRO A 11 1.22 20.74 1.58
C PRO A 11 0.61 19.34 1.37
N TRP A 12 1.20 18.55 0.45
CA TRP A 12 0.67 17.25 0.02
C TRP A 12 0.51 16.28 1.19
N GLN A 13 1.44 16.27 2.14
CA GLN A 13 1.39 15.35 3.28
C GLN A 13 0.16 15.59 4.14
N ARG A 14 -0.07 16.86 4.51
CA ARG A 14 -1.25 17.27 5.26
C ARG A 14 -2.54 16.97 4.51
N LEU A 15 -2.57 17.21 3.19
CA LEU A 15 -3.74 16.95 2.37
C LEU A 15 -4.05 15.45 2.26
N HIS A 16 -3.03 14.62 2.03
CA HIS A 16 -3.20 13.17 1.93
C HIS A 16 -3.57 12.54 3.27
N TRP A 17 -2.93 12.97 4.36
CA TRP A 17 -3.31 12.51 5.70
C TRP A 17 -4.78 12.83 6.00
N LYS A 18 -5.20 14.09 5.81
CA LYS A 18 -6.59 14.49 6.02
C LYS A 18 -7.58 13.68 5.17
N SER A 19 -7.21 13.31 3.95
CA SER A 19 -8.03 12.44 3.11
C SER A 19 -8.17 11.03 3.71
N LEU A 20 -7.08 10.45 4.24
CA LEU A 20 -7.14 9.16 4.93
C LEU A 20 -8.01 9.25 6.19
N GLU A 21 -7.84 10.28 7.00
CA GLU A 21 -8.67 10.50 8.19
C GLU A 21 -10.15 10.61 7.79
N THR A 22 -10.47 11.43 6.79
CA THR A 22 -11.87 11.63 6.36
C THR A 22 -12.49 10.33 5.83
N ALA A 23 -11.71 9.54 5.09
CA ALA A 23 -12.19 8.31 4.48
C ALA A 23 -12.34 7.18 5.49
N TYR A 24 -11.43 7.07 6.47
CA TYR A 24 -11.27 5.85 7.27
C TYR A 24 -11.37 6.05 8.78
N ARG A 25 -11.59 7.26 9.32
CA ARG A 25 -11.67 7.47 10.78
C ARG A 25 -12.65 6.51 11.46
N THR A 26 -13.75 6.19 10.80
CA THR A 26 -14.79 5.31 11.33
C THR A 26 -14.55 3.83 11.05
N SER A 27 -13.45 3.47 10.39
CA SER A 27 -13.08 2.08 10.14
C SER A 27 -12.52 1.43 11.41
N PRO A 28 -12.78 0.13 11.64
CA PRO A 28 -12.51 -0.54 12.93
C PRO A 28 -11.08 -0.40 13.47
N TYR A 29 -10.08 -0.40 12.60
CA TYR A 29 -8.67 -0.43 12.98
C TYR A 29 -7.89 0.85 12.62
N PHE A 30 -8.57 1.93 12.20
CA PHE A 30 -7.85 3.15 11.82
C PHE A 30 -7.01 3.70 12.98
N GLU A 31 -7.61 3.88 14.15
CA GLU A 31 -6.92 4.42 15.34
C GLU A 31 -5.76 3.53 15.81
N TYR A 32 -5.84 2.22 15.54
CA TYR A 32 -4.77 1.28 15.90
C TYR A 32 -3.49 1.50 15.08
N TYR A 33 -3.60 1.86 13.79
CA TYR A 33 -2.46 2.06 12.89
C TYR A 33 -2.10 3.53 12.67
N GLU A 34 -2.86 4.45 13.28
CA GLU A 34 -2.74 5.89 13.04
C GLU A 34 -1.32 6.40 13.32
N ASP A 35 -0.79 6.10 14.50
CA ASP A 35 0.51 6.58 14.97
C ASP A 35 1.69 6.05 14.16
N ASP A 36 1.54 4.92 13.48
CA ASP A 36 2.55 4.37 12.60
C ASP A 36 2.51 5.04 11.22
N LEU A 37 1.31 5.23 10.67
CA LEU A 37 1.12 5.81 9.34
C LEU A 37 1.36 7.32 9.29
N VAL A 38 0.96 8.06 10.33
CA VAL A 38 1.07 9.53 10.37
C VAL A 38 2.52 9.99 10.20
N ARG A 39 3.50 9.17 10.62
CA ARG A 39 4.94 9.46 10.50
C ARG A 39 5.38 9.69 9.06
N ILE A 40 4.76 9.01 8.08
CA ILE A 40 5.02 9.23 6.65
C ILE A 40 4.55 10.63 6.21
N PHE A 41 3.54 11.18 6.87
CA PHE A 41 2.97 12.49 6.54
C PHE A 41 3.55 13.64 7.37
N GLU A 42 4.37 13.35 8.38
CA GLU A 42 5.04 14.37 9.19
C GLU A 42 6.54 14.49 8.89
N LYS A 43 7.17 13.39 8.47
CA LYS A 43 8.60 13.39 8.09
C LYS A 43 8.82 14.23 6.83
N PRO A 44 9.75 15.21 6.82
CA PRO A 44 10.06 15.94 5.60
C PRO A 44 10.85 15.06 4.62
N TYR A 45 10.45 15.07 3.33
CA TYR A 45 11.11 14.30 2.28
C TYR A 45 11.68 15.19 1.19
N THR A 46 12.86 14.83 0.69
CA THR A 46 13.46 15.44 -0.50
C THR A 46 13.17 14.62 -1.76
N TYR A 47 13.30 13.29 -1.68
CA TYR A 47 13.16 12.39 -2.82
C TYR A 47 11.92 11.50 -2.70
N LEU A 48 11.24 11.28 -3.82
CA LEU A 48 10.07 10.43 -3.91
C LEU A 48 10.39 8.97 -3.56
N LEU A 49 11.61 8.52 -3.86
CA LEU A 49 12.06 7.18 -3.51
C LEU A 49 12.01 6.95 -2.00
N ASP A 50 12.40 7.94 -1.21
CA ASP A 50 12.42 7.82 0.26
C ASP A 50 10.99 7.70 0.81
N VAL A 51 10.03 8.46 0.25
CA VAL A 51 8.60 8.31 0.59
C VAL A 51 8.11 6.88 0.31
N ASN A 52 8.46 6.34 -0.86
CA ASN A 52 8.02 5.02 -1.27
C ASN A 52 8.62 3.92 -0.38
N ILE A 53 9.90 4.02 -0.04
CA ILE A 53 10.57 3.04 0.84
C ILE A 53 9.96 3.09 2.24
N ASP A 54 9.84 4.27 2.85
CA ASP A 54 9.22 4.42 4.18
C ASP A 54 7.76 3.91 4.17
N THR A 55 7.01 4.14 3.09
CA THR A 55 5.65 3.61 2.94
C THR A 55 5.66 2.08 2.93
N ILE A 56 6.53 1.45 2.13
CA ILE A 56 6.63 -0.01 2.05
C ILE A 56 7.02 -0.58 3.42
N GLU A 57 8.06 -0.03 4.06
CA GLU A 57 8.54 -0.49 5.36
C GLU A 57 7.47 -0.36 6.45
N THR A 58 6.73 0.76 6.47
CA THR A 58 5.63 0.98 7.42
C THR A 58 4.52 -0.04 7.22
N ILE A 59 4.10 -0.29 5.98
CA ILE A 59 3.07 -1.30 5.70
C ILE A 59 3.56 -2.70 6.10
N LEU A 60 4.80 -3.06 5.79
CA LEU A 60 5.37 -4.36 6.20
C LEU A 60 5.39 -4.50 7.73
N ALA A 61 5.74 -3.43 8.45
CA ALA A 61 5.69 -3.40 9.91
C ALA A 61 4.26 -3.57 10.44
N CYS A 62 3.26 -2.87 9.87
CA CYS A 62 1.86 -3.02 10.24
C CYS A 62 1.32 -4.45 10.00
N LEU A 63 1.84 -5.12 8.95
CA LEU A 63 1.50 -6.51 8.63
C LEU A 63 2.32 -7.54 9.43
N LEU A 64 3.27 -7.09 10.25
CA LEU A 64 4.24 -7.95 10.97
C LEU A 64 5.04 -8.87 10.03
N VAL A 65 5.29 -8.42 8.80
CA VAL A 65 6.05 -9.15 7.78
C VAL A 65 7.46 -8.60 7.72
N ASN A 66 8.46 -9.49 7.83
CA ASN A 66 9.85 -9.13 7.64
C ASN A 66 10.33 -9.55 6.24
N ILE A 67 10.48 -8.58 5.34
CA ILE A 67 11.05 -8.79 4.01
C ILE A 67 12.36 -8.02 3.92
N ASN A 68 13.45 -8.74 3.62
CA ASN A 68 14.70 -8.12 3.25
C ASN A 68 14.65 -7.74 1.77
N PHE A 69 14.87 -6.47 1.45
CA PHE A 69 14.98 -5.99 0.08
C PHE A 69 16.19 -5.09 -0.09
N ASP A 70 16.75 -5.11 -1.30
CA ASP A 70 17.91 -4.32 -1.67
C ASP A 70 17.60 -3.36 -2.81
N LYS A 71 18.41 -2.31 -2.93
CA LYS A 71 18.36 -1.39 -4.06
C LYS A 71 19.24 -1.90 -5.18
N THR A 72 18.71 -1.95 -6.40
CA THR A 72 19.53 -2.27 -7.58
C THR A 72 20.49 -1.11 -7.87
N SER A 73 21.71 -1.43 -8.30
CA SER A 73 22.72 -0.45 -8.74
C SER A 73 22.48 0.03 -10.16
N THR A 74 21.89 -0.83 -11.00
CA THR A 74 21.60 -0.57 -12.41
C THR A 74 20.17 -0.97 -12.76
N TYR A 75 19.63 -0.36 -13.81
CA TYR A 75 18.35 -0.75 -14.37
C TYR A 75 18.53 -1.90 -15.36
N GLU A 76 17.81 -3.00 -15.14
CA GLU A 76 17.74 -4.13 -16.06
C GLU A 76 16.34 -4.17 -16.69
N ALA A 77 16.28 -4.05 -18.02
CA ALA A 77 15.00 -4.03 -18.74
C ALA A 77 14.29 -5.39 -18.67
N GLN A 78 15.05 -6.48 -18.79
CA GLN A 78 14.57 -7.86 -18.79
C GLN A 78 15.46 -8.71 -17.88
N PRO A 79 15.19 -8.73 -16.57
CA PRO A 79 15.99 -9.52 -15.64
C PRO A 79 15.67 -11.01 -15.84
N GLU A 80 16.68 -11.82 -16.13
CA GLU A 80 16.52 -13.27 -16.35
C GLU A 80 16.73 -14.09 -15.06
N ALA A 81 17.50 -13.56 -14.12
CA ALA A 81 17.90 -14.27 -12.89
C ALA A 81 16.85 -14.20 -11.77
N VAL A 82 15.78 -13.41 -11.94
CA VAL A 82 14.74 -13.19 -10.92
C VAL A 82 13.35 -13.20 -11.54
N LYS A 83 12.35 -13.49 -10.71
CA LYS A 83 10.94 -13.32 -11.12
C LYS A 83 10.61 -11.82 -11.17
N ASP A 84 10.29 -11.32 -12.35
CA ASP A 84 9.95 -9.91 -12.54
C ASP A 84 8.45 -9.65 -12.32
N TYR A 85 8.12 -9.00 -11.20
CA TYR A 85 6.76 -8.61 -10.86
C TYR A 85 6.46 -7.11 -11.09
N ARG A 86 7.35 -6.35 -11.74
CA ARG A 86 7.17 -4.90 -11.97
C ARG A 86 5.91 -4.58 -12.78
N TYR A 87 5.36 -5.54 -13.52
CA TYR A 87 4.10 -5.37 -14.24
C TYR A 87 2.89 -5.17 -13.32
N LEU A 88 2.97 -5.63 -12.05
CA LEU A 88 1.90 -5.47 -11.05
C LEU A 88 1.80 -4.04 -10.52
N SER A 89 2.87 -3.23 -10.63
CA SER A 89 2.85 -1.83 -10.14
C SER A 89 2.22 -0.85 -11.14
N SER A 90 1.74 -1.33 -12.29
CA SER A 90 1.18 -0.48 -13.35
C SER A 90 -0.30 -0.20 -13.10
N ALA A 91 -0.63 1.02 -12.65
CA ALA A 91 -2.01 1.48 -12.45
C ALA A 91 -2.91 1.40 -13.71
N LYS A 92 -2.33 1.33 -14.91
CA LYS A 92 -3.05 1.22 -16.18
C LYS A 92 -3.41 -0.22 -16.57
N LYS A 93 -2.87 -1.22 -15.87
CA LYS A 93 -3.08 -2.63 -16.18
C LYS A 93 -3.98 -3.22 -15.11
N GLU A 94 -5.16 -3.65 -15.51
CA GLU A 94 -6.02 -4.43 -14.64
C GLU A 94 -5.41 -5.82 -14.46
N VAL A 95 -5.26 -6.20 -13.20
CA VAL A 95 -4.83 -7.53 -12.80
C VAL A 95 -6.06 -8.24 -12.27
N ASN A 96 -6.36 -9.43 -12.79
CA ASN A 96 -7.44 -10.25 -12.27
C ASN A 96 -7.04 -10.80 -10.90
N VAL A 97 -7.56 -10.17 -9.85
CA VAL A 97 -7.42 -10.62 -8.47
C VAL A 97 -8.74 -11.24 -8.02
N THR A 98 -8.64 -12.42 -7.42
CA THR A 98 -9.74 -13.09 -6.75
C THR A 98 -9.62 -12.82 -5.26
N MET A 99 -10.64 -12.18 -4.69
CA MET A 99 -10.68 -11.70 -3.31
C MET A 99 -12.06 -12.00 -2.73
N GLU A 100 -12.10 -12.61 -1.55
CA GLU A 100 -13.34 -12.82 -0.81
C GLU A 100 -13.85 -11.48 -0.23
N PRO A 101 -15.13 -11.13 -0.35
CA PRO A 101 -15.62 -9.86 0.20
C PRO A 101 -15.38 -9.73 1.71
N TYR A 102 -14.88 -8.57 2.13
CA TYR A 102 -14.83 -8.16 3.54
C TYR A 102 -15.71 -6.93 3.77
N HIS A 103 -15.96 -6.60 5.04
CA HIS A 103 -16.81 -5.47 5.38
C HIS A 103 -16.09 -4.14 5.13
N GLN A 104 -16.54 -3.41 4.10
CA GLN A 104 -16.11 -2.03 3.81
C GLN A 104 -17.18 -1.06 4.29
N ILE A 105 -16.79 0.04 4.95
CA ILE A 105 -17.71 1.06 5.50
C ILE A 105 -18.67 1.69 4.46
N PHE A 106 -18.32 1.66 3.18
CA PHE A 106 -19.16 2.18 2.09
C PHE A 106 -19.86 1.08 1.28
N SER A 107 -19.78 -0.19 1.74
CA SER A 107 -20.34 -1.33 1.02
C SER A 107 -21.86 -1.26 0.89
N ASP A 108 -22.57 -0.67 1.85
CA ASP A 108 -24.02 -0.44 1.76
C ASP A 108 -24.43 0.47 0.59
N LYS A 109 -23.54 1.37 0.17
CA LYS A 109 -23.80 2.34 -0.92
C LYS A 109 -23.29 1.88 -2.27
N HIS A 110 -22.15 1.20 -2.30
CA HIS A 110 -21.41 0.91 -3.53
C HIS A 110 -21.19 -0.59 -3.78
N GLY A 111 -21.62 -1.45 -2.86
CA GLY A 111 -21.23 -2.86 -2.84
C GLY A 111 -19.76 -3.03 -2.45
N PHE A 112 -19.30 -4.28 -2.50
CA PHE A 112 -17.89 -4.60 -2.30
C PHE A 112 -17.05 -4.16 -3.50
N ILE A 113 -15.94 -3.45 -3.23
CA ILE A 113 -14.98 -3.04 -4.24
C ILE A 113 -13.67 -3.77 -3.99
N LYS A 114 -13.31 -4.66 -4.93
CA LYS A 114 -12.06 -5.43 -4.88
C LYS A 114 -10.84 -4.60 -5.31
N ASN A 115 -9.65 -5.08 -4.94
CA ASN A 115 -8.36 -4.51 -5.37
C ASN A 115 -8.18 -3.03 -5.04
N LEU A 116 -8.66 -2.61 -3.85
CA LEU A 116 -8.38 -1.31 -3.26
C LEU A 116 -6.97 -1.26 -2.64
N SER A 117 -6.60 -0.10 -2.11
CA SER A 117 -5.35 0.07 -1.37
C SER A 117 -5.22 -0.95 -0.24
N VAL A 118 -3.99 -1.39 0.06
CA VAL A 118 -3.70 -2.22 1.25
C VAL A 118 -4.16 -1.55 2.54
N LEU A 119 -4.20 -0.21 2.59
CA LEU A 119 -4.73 0.54 3.73
C LEU A 119 -6.23 0.29 3.93
N ASP A 120 -7.00 0.10 2.86
CA ASP A 120 -8.43 -0.22 2.96
C ASP A 120 -8.60 -1.54 3.72
N LEU A 121 -7.86 -2.57 3.31
CA LEU A 121 -7.89 -3.87 3.97
C LEU A 121 -7.36 -3.79 5.40
N LEU A 122 -6.26 -3.05 5.64
CA LEU A 122 -5.65 -2.88 6.96
C LEU A 122 -6.62 -2.23 7.96
N PHE A 123 -7.35 -1.20 7.53
CA PHE A 123 -8.28 -0.49 8.42
C PHE A 123 -9.56 -1.27 8.72
N HIS A 124 -9.92 -2.27 7.91
CA HIS A 124 -11.11 -3.10 8.11
C HIS A 124 -10.81 -4.46 8.77
N GLU A 125 -9.72 -5.12 8.39
CA GLU A 125 -9.36 -6.46 8.88
C GLU A 125 -8.27 -6.44 9.97
N GLY A 126 -7.49 -5.37 10.05
CA GLY A 126 -6.45 -5.18 11.06
C GLY A 126 -5.47 -6.35 11.16
N PRO A 127 -5.34 -7.01 12.33
CA PRO A 127 -4.44 -8.16 12.48
C PRO A 127 -4.71 -9.32 11.50
N ASN A 128 -5.95 -9.45 11.00
CA ASN A 128 -6.31 -10.51 10.05
C ASN A 128 -5.90 -10.18 8.61
N THR A 129 -5.40 -8.98 8.33
CA THR A 129 -5.04 -8.56 6.96
C THR A 129 -4.05 -9.50 6.30
N LEU A 130 -3.02 -9.98 7.03
CA LEU A 130 -2.04 -10.91 6.46
C LEU A 130 -2.67 -12.25 6.09
N ASP A 131 -3.47 -12.83 6.99
CA ASP A 131 -4.17 -14.09 6.74
C ASP A 131 -5.14 -13.97 5.56
N TYR A 132 -5.81 -12.81 5.44
CA TYR A 132 -6.64 -12.52 4.28
C TYR A 132 -5.81 -12.51 2.99
N LEU A 133 -4.67 -11.80 2.96
CA LEU A 133 -3.81 -11.70 1.78
C LEU A 133 -3.25 -13.05 1.33
N ASN A 134 -2.95 -13.96 2.28
CA ASN A 134 -2.50 -15.33 1.96
C ASN A 134 -3.58 -16.18 1.26
N ASN A 135 -4.84 -15.76 1.31
CA ASN A 135 -5.95 -16.40 0.59
C ASN A 135 -6.29 -15.71 -0.74
N VAL A 136 -5.58 -14.62 -1.09
CA VAL A 136 -5.80 -13.89 -2.34
C VAL A 136 -5.00 -14.53 -3.48
N SER A 137 -5.65 -14.73 -4.62
CA SER A 137 -4.99 -15.25 -5.83
C SER A 137 -4.89 -14.17 -6.91
N ILE A 138 -3.73 -14.08 -7.54
CA ILE A 138 -3.45 -13.17 -8.66
C ILE A 138 -3.30 -14.00 -9.95
N GLY A 139 -4.36 -14.10 -10.74
CA GLY A 139 -4.37 -14.96 -11.93
C GLY A 139 -4.04 -16.42 -11.58
N MET A 140 -2.96 -16.98 -12.15
CA MET A 140 -2.45 -18.33 -11.82
C MET A 140 -1.38 -18.33 -10.71
N ILE A 141 -1.08 -17.17 -10.12
CA ILE A 141 -0.10 -17.03 -9.05
C ILE A 141 -0.87 -17.05 -7.73
N ASN A 142 -0.64 -18.08 -6.94
CA ASN A 142 -1.01 -18.08 -5.53
C ASN A 142 0.07 -17.28 -4.78
N LEU A 143 -0.35 -16.27 -4.03
CA LEU A 143 0.53 -15.49 -3.15
C LEU A 143 0.87 -16.29 -1.89
#